data_AF-A0A5F9CX29-F1
#
_entry.id   AF-A0A5F9CX29-F1
#
_cell.length_a   1.000
_cell.length_b   1.000
_cell.length_c   1.000
_cell.angle_alpha   90.00
_cell.angle_beta   90.00
_cell.angle_gamma   90.00
#
_symmetry.space_group_name_H-M   'P 1'
#
loop_
_entity.id
_entity.type
_entity.pdbx_description
1 polymer ?
#
loop_
_entity_poly.entity_id
_entity_poly.type
_entity_poly.pdbx_seq_one_letter_code
_entity_poly.pdbx_strand_id
1 'polypeptide(L)'
;MTQHTGRQKLPSLGKRKMAPKVKKEAPAPPKVEAKAKALKAKKAVLKGVHSHKKKKIRTSPTFRRPKTLRLRRQPKYPRKSAPRRNKLDHYAIIKFPLTRSRP
;
A
#
# COMPACT_ATOMS: atom_id res chain seq x y z
N MET A 1 37.66 7.82 -11.18
CA MET A 1 37.32 8.77 -12.24
C MET A 1 36.60 8.04 -13.36
N THR A 2 35.27 7.85 -13.26
CA THR A 2 34.40 7.53 -14.40
C THR A 2 32.93 7.81 -14.03
N GLN A 3 32.58 9.07 -14.26
CA GLN A 3 31.29 9.66 -14.67
C GLN A 3 29.99 8.93 -14.28
N HIS A 4 29.26 9.52 -13.35
CA HIS A 4 27.80 9.42 -13.26
C HIS A 4 27.17 10.26 -14.37
N THR A 5 26.23 9.72 -15.14
CA THR A 5 25.36 10.53 -16.00
C THR A 5 23.90 10.18 -15.76
N GLY A 6 23.26 10.99 -14.92
CA GLY A 6 21.81 11.00 -14.78
C GLY A 6 21.12 11.54 -16.02
N ARG A 7 19.90 11.07 -16.27
CA ARG A 7 18.97 11.73 -17.20
C ARG A 7 17.70 12.07 -16.42
N GLN A 8 17.58 13.35 -16.09
CA GLN A 8 16.37 13.97 -15.59
C GLN A 8 15.31 14.01 -16.69
N LYS A 9 14.05 13.70 -16.36
CA LYS A 9 12.90 14.28 -17.05
C LYS A 9 11.67 14.32 -16.14
N LEU A 10 11.37 15.50 -15.62
CA LEU A 10 10.05 15.87 -15.10
C LEU A 10 9.22 16.46 -16.24
N PRO A 11 7.92 16.15 -16.33
CA PRO A 11 6.95 17.09 -16.85
C PRO A 11 6.11 17.67 -15.70
N SER A 12 6.28 18.98 -15.54
CA SER A 12 5.46 19.87 -14.73
C SER A 12 4.01 19.92 -15.22
N LEU A 13 3.04 19.66 -14.34
CA LEU A 13 1.67 20.13 -14.54
C LEU A 13 1.07 20.58 -13.21
N GLY A 14 0.85 21.89 -13.12
CA GLY A 14 -0.32 22.44 -12.44
C GLY A 14 -0.12 22.95 -11.03
N LYS A 15 0.40 24.18 -10.91
CA LYS A 15 -0.03 25.07 -9.84
C LYS A 15 -1.56 25.20 -9.91
N ARG A 16 -2.29 24.73 -8.89
CA ARG A 16 -3.61 25.26 -8.56
C ARG A 16 -3.50 25.99 -7.23
N LYS A 17 -3.15 27.28 -7.34
CA LYS A 17 -3.64 28.28 -6.39
C LYS A 17 -5.17 28.28 -6.51
N MET A 18 -5.88 28.30 -5.38
CA MET A 18 -6.96 29.24 -5.06
C MET A 18 -7.85 28.67 -3.95
N ALA A 19 -7.73 29.26 -2.76
CA ALA A 19 -8.92 29.64 -2.02
C ALA A 19 -9.30 31.07 -2.46
N PRO A 20 -10.60 31.38 -2.57
CA PRO A 20 -11.02 32.56 -1.83
C PRO A 20 -12.38 32.37 -1.13
N LYS A 21 -12.38 32.90 0.10
CA LYS A 21 -13.43 33.76 0.68
C LYS A 21 -14.83 33.17 0.84
N VAL A 22 -15.06 32.75 2.09
CA VAL A 22 -16.21 33.12 2.94
C VAL A 22 -17.00 34.31 2.36
N LYS A 23 -18.19 34.03 1.83
CA LYS A 23 -19.29 34.99 1.79
C LYS A 23 -20.26 34.60 2.89
N LYS A 24 -20.33 35.48 3.89
CA LYS A 24 -21.26 35.47 5.02
C LYS A 24 -22.58 36.01 4.46
N GLU A 25 -23.52 35.12 4.14
CA GLU A 25 -24.91 35.50 3.83
C GLU A 25 -25.70 35.66 5.13
N ALA A 26 -26.49 36.72 5.20
CA ALA A 26 -27.38 37.08 6.31
C ALA A 26 -28.37 35.95 6.63
N PRO A 27 -28.77 35.77 7.92
CA PRO A 27 -29.61 34.64 8.32
C PRO A 27 -31.02 34.80 7.72
N ALA A 28 -31.50 33.72 7.08
CA ALA A 28 -32.84 33.65 6.51
C ALA A 28 -33.89 33.67 7.65
N PRO A 29 -35.15 34.05 7.37
CA PRO A 29 -36.19 34.09 8.39
C PRO A 29 -36.26 32.76 9.16
N PRO A 30 -36.32 32.79 10.50
CA PRO A 30 -36.08 31.62 11.37
C PRO A 30 -37.02 30.44 11.06
N LYS A 31 -38.20 30.72 10.50
CA LYS A 31 -39.20 29.72 10.09
C LYS A 31 -38.76 28.85 8.91
N VAL A 32 -37.98 29.39 7.97
CA VAL A 32 -37.50 28.65 6.78
C VAL A 32 -36.30 27.78 7.14
N GLU A 33 -35.40 28.31 7.97
CA GLU A 33 -34.26 27.54 8.49
C GLU A 33 -34.71 26.41 9.42
N ALA A 34 -35.71 26.62 10.27
CA ALA A 34 -36.26 25.59 11.15
C ALA A 34 -36.86 24.42 10.35
N LYS A 35 -37.60 24.71 9.27
CA LYS A 35 -38.14 23.67 8.37
C LYS A 35 -37.02 22.92 7.65
N ALA A 36 -36.00 23.61 7.15
CA ALA A 36 -34.85 22.97 6.50
C ALA A 36 -34.04 22.09 7.48
N LYS A 37 -33.86 22.54 8.72
CA LYS A 37 -33.23 21.77 9.80
C LYS A 37 -34.07 20.55 10.18
N ALA A 38 -35.39 20.68 10.31
CA ALA A 38 -36.30 19.57 10.57
C ALA A 38 -36.30 18.53 9.45
N LEU A 39 -36.30 18.95 8.18
CA LEU A 39 -36.22 18.04 7.03
C LEU A 39 -34.88 17.32 6.95
N LYS A 40 -33.77 18.00 7.27
CA LYS A 40 -32.44 17.38 7.37
C LYS A 40 -32.37 16.40 8.55
N ALA A 41 -32.93 16.75 9.70
CA ALA A 41 -33.02 15.87 10.87
C ALA A 41 -33.83 14.61 10.54
N LYS A 42 -35.00 14.76 9.91
CA LYS A 42 -35.83 13.62 9.45
C LYS A 42 -35.06 12.70 8.50
N LYS A 43 -34.31 13.26 7.54
CA LYS A 43 -33.47 12.48 6.61
C LYS A 43 -32.30 11.79 7.32
N ALA A 44 -31.69 12.44 8.30
CA ALA A 44 -30.58 11.90 9.10
C ALA A 44 -31.05 10.77 10.02
N VAL A 45 -32.26 10.84 10.56
CA VAL A 45 -32.87 9.76 11.34
C VAL A 45 -33.17 8.56 10.45
N LEU A 46 -33.78 8.77 9.27
CA LEU A 46 -34.19 7.67 8.39
C LEU A 46 -33.01 6.93 7.75
N LYS A 47 -31.99 7.64 7.24
CA LYS A 47 -30.83 7.02 6.58
C LYS A 47 -29.65 6.78 7.51
N GLY A 48 -29.70 7.36 8.71
CA GLY A 48 -28.57 7.39 9.63
C GLY A 48 -27.39 8.23 9.12
N VAL A 49 -26.44 8.48 10.01
CA VAL A 49 -25.16 9.17 9.71
C VAL A 49 -24.34 8.42 8.64
N HIS A 50 -24.60 7.12 8.46
CA HIS A 50 -23.93 6.25 7.51
C HIS A 50 -24.74 5.98 6.22
N SER A 51 -25.57 6.94 5.80
CA SER A 51 -26.40 6.92 4.58
C SER A 51 -25.72 6.36 3.32
N HIS A 52 -24.41 6.58 3.15
CA HIS A 52 -23.67 6.17 1.95
C HIS A 52 -22.82 4.90 2.12
N LYS A 53 -22.92 4.20 3.25
CA LYS A 53 -22.09 3.01 3.53
C LYS A 53 -22.65 1.80 2.79
N LYS A 54 -22.18 1.56 1.56
CA LYS A 54 -22.52 0.37 0.78
C LYS A 54 -22.01 -0.89 1.50
N LYS A 55 -22.87 -1.89 1.68
CA LYS A 55 -22.49 -3.20 2.23
C LYS A 55 -21.64 -3.97 1.21
N LYS A 56 -20.60 -4.68 1.67
CA LYS A 56 -19.80 -5.55 0.79
C LYS A 56 -20.55 -6.87 0.56
N ILE A 57 -21.21 -6.98 -0.59
CA ILE A 57 -21.91 -8.21 -1.01
C ILE A 57 -20.86 -9.29 -1.33
N ARG A 58 -21.05 -10.50 -0.79
CA ARG A 58 -20.24 -11.68 -1.11
C ARG A 58 -21.05 -12.56 -2.06
N THR A 59 -20.56 -12.74 -3.28
CA THR A 59 -21.26 -13.49 -4.34
C THR A 59 -21.02 -15.00 -4.27
N SER A 60 -19.97 -15.43 -3.57
CA SER A 60 -19.63 -16.83 -3.36
C SER A 60 -20.17 -17.30 -2.00
N PRO A 61 -20.74 -18.52 -1.89
CA PRO A 61 -21.17 -19.10 -0.62
C PRO A 61 -19.97 -19.51 0.25
N THR A 62 -18.83 -19.83 -0.37
CA THR A 62 -17.62 -20.25 0.36
C THR A 62 -16.87 -19.05 0.94
N PHE A 63 -16.61 -19.07 2.24
CA PHE A 63 -15.74 -18.09 2.90
C PHE A 63 -14.27 -18.40 2.63
N ARG A 64 -13.57 -17.49 1.95
CA ARG A 64 -12.12 -17.61 1.69
C ARG A 64 -11.35 -16.74 2.65
N ARG A 65 -10.25 -17.27 3.19
CA ARG A 65 -9.32 -16.50 4.02
C ARG A 65 -8.89 -15.24 3.28
N PRO A 66 -9.11 -14.04 3.85
CA PRO A 66 -8.67 -12.80 3.21
C PRO A 66 -7.15 -12.77 3.11
N LYS A 67 -6.64 -12.23 2.00
CA LYS A 67 -5.20 -12.01 1.84
C LYS A 67 -4.78 -10.90 2.79
N THR A 68 -3.90 -11.24 3.72
CA THR A 68 -3.32 -10.31 4.67
C THR A 68 -1.90 -9.96 4.24
N LEU A 69 -1.40 -8.81 4.69
CA LEU A 69 0.00 -8.46 4.54
C LEU A 69 0.88 -9.53 5.23
N ARG A 70 1.92 -9.99 4.54
CA ARG A 70 2.95 -10.87 5.09
C ARG A 70 4.28 -10.14 5.01
N LEU A 71 4.69 -9.54 6.12
CA LEU A 71 5.98 -8.87 6.20
C LEU A 71 7.11 -9.89 6.08
N ARG A 72 8.19 -9.50 5.39
CA ARG A 72 9.43 -10.28 5.40
C ARG A 72 10.04 -10.22 6.79
N ARG A 73 10.69 -11.30 7.21
CA ARG A 73 11.39 -11.34 8.50
C ARG A 73 12.53 -10.33 8.49
N GLN A 74 12.63 -9.52 9.54
CA GLN A 74 13.77 -8.66 9.84
C GLN A 74 14.33 -9.11 11.20
N PRO A 75 15.22 -10.12 11.24
CA PRO A 75 15.74 -10.63 12.50
C PRO A 75 16.60 -9.56 13.17
N LYS A 76 16.48 -9.41 14.50
CA LYS A 76 17.26 -8.44 15.26
C LYS A 76 18.73 -8.83 15.41
N TYR A 77 19.02 -10.13 15.32
CA TYR A 77 20.36 -10.71 15.45
C TYR A 77 20.49 -11.90 14.50
N PRO A 78 21.71 -12.20 14.01
CA PRO A 78 21.93 -13.35 13.15
C PRO A 78 21.82 -14.65 13.96
N ARG A 79 21.30 -15.73 13.34
CA ARG A 79 21.19 -17.05 13.98
C ARG A 79 22.54 -17.74 14.19
N LYS A 80 23.56 -17.33 13.44
CA LYS A 80 24.94 -17.82 13.49
C LYS A 80 25.84 -16.61 13.39
N SER A 81 26.95 -16.63 14.12
CA SER A 81 27.94 -15.54 14.10
C SER A 81 28.61 -15.39 12.74
N ALA A 82 28.93 -16.50 12.08
CA ALA A 82 29.63 -16.52 10.80
C ALA A 82 28.90 -17.36 9.74
N PRO A 83 29.04 -17.02 8.44
CA PRO A 83 28.60 -17.90 7.36
C PRO A 83 29.42 -19.19 7.35
N ARG A 84 28.81 -20.28 6.91
CA ARG A 84 29.51 -21.57 6.77
C ARG A 84 30.42 -21.51 5.55
N ARG A 85 31.62 -22.08 5.66
CA ARG A 85 32.47 -22.36 4.49
C ARG A 85 31.80 -23.36 3.56
N ASN A 86 31.97 -23.19 2.25
CA ASN A 86 31.55 -24.19 1.28
C ASN A 86 32.37 -25.47 1.52
N LYS A 87 31.70 -26.62 1.54
CA LYS A 87 32.35 -27.94 1.71
C LYS A 87 32.75 -28.58 0.38
N LEU A 88 32.20 -28.10 -0.72
CA LEU A 88 32.47 -28.58 -2.08
C LEU A 88 33.41 -27.60 -2.78
N ASP A 89 34.68 -27.62 -2.38
CA ASP A 89 35.74 -26.86 -3.04
C ASP A 89 36.38 -27.67 -4.19
N HIS A 90 37.28 -27.04 -4.94
CA HIS A 90 37.88 -27.63 -6.13
C HIS A 90 38.59 -28.95 -5.83
N TYR A 91 39.19 -29.08 -4.66
CA TYR A 91 39.89 -30.29 -4.23
C TYR A 91 38.93 -31.39 -3.75
N ALA A 92 37.80 -31.02 -3.14
CA ALA A 92 36.74 -31.98 -2.85
C ALA A 92 36.09 -32.54 -4.13
N ILE A 93 36.08 -31.75 -5.22
CA ILE A 93 35.54 -32.13 -6.53
C ILE A 93 36.54 -32.99 -7.32
N ILE A 94 37.77 -32.50 -7.52
CA ILE A 94 38.81 -33.18 -8.30
C ILE A 94 39.67 -33.99 -7.34
N LYS A 95 39.37 -35.29 -7.22
CA LYS A 95 40.08 -36.18 -6.29
C LYS A 95 41.36 -36.75 -6.87
N PHE A 96 41.27 -37.34 -8.06
CA PHE A 96 42.40 -37.91 -8.77
C PHE A 96 42.16 -37.84 -10.28
N PRO A 97 43.22 -37.65 -11.09
CA PRO A 97 43.14 -37.81 -12.53
C PRO A 97 43.01 -39.30 -12.88
N LEU A 98 42.30 -39.60 -13.97
CA LEU A 98 42.25 -40.95 -14.52
C LEU A 98 43.47 -41.15 -15.43
N THR A 99 44.36 -42.08 -15.08
CA THR A 99 45.69 -42.24 -15.71
C THR A 99 45.79 -43.44 -16.67
N ARG A 100 44.67 -44.08 -17.04
CA ARG A 100 44.67 -45.28 -17.90
C ARG A 100 44.58 -44.89 -19.39
N SER A 101 45.43 -45.48 -20.26
CA SER A 101 45.29 -45.35 -21.71
C SER A 101 43.96 -45.93 -22.17
N ARG A 102 43.16 -45.14 -22.90
CA ARG A 102 41.91 -45.64 -23.51
C ARG A 102 42.29 -46.55 -24.69
N PRO A 103 41.66 -47.74 -24.82
CA PRO A 103 41.90 -48.65 -25.92
C PRO A 103 41.40 -48.08 -27.26
#